data_AF-A0A917Y293-F1
#
_entry.id   AF-A0A917Y293-F1
#
_cell.length_a   1.000
_cell.length_b   1.000
_cell.length_c   1.000
_cell.angle_alpha   90.00
_cell.angle_beta   90.00
_cell.angle_gamma   90.00
#
_symmetry.space_group_name_H-M   'P 1'
#
loop_
_entity.id
_entity.type
_entity.pdbx_description
1 polymer ?
#
loop_
_entity_poly.entity_id
_entity_poly.type
_entity_poly.pdbx_seq_one_letter_code
_entity_poly.pdbx_strand_id
1 'polypeptide(L)'
;MSKIKQFNSFLTSFKELNRNFNSCKKVLIEFYHYDMPSEPTVSVLNYMDEIIFDEIDGERSIEIRFSGGTDVCFREQLHNTNLSNGSVVFSSKHDDETYCLISFHEEVI
;
A
#
# COMPACT_ATOMS: atom_id res chain seq x y z
N MET A 1 8.41 3.78 -27.85
CA MET A 1 9.07 4.68 -26.88
C MET A 1 8.77 4.17 -25.49
N SER A 2 9.78 3.77 -24.73
CA SER A 2 9.61 3.30 -23.35
C SER A 2 9.05 4.43 -22.49
N LYS A 3 7.86 4.23 -21.90
CA LYS A 3 7.34 5.14 -20.88
C LYS A 3 8.26 5.02 -19.67
N ILE A 4 8.95 6.10 -19.32
CA ILE A 4 9.66 6.19 -18.05
C ILE A 4 8.58 6.09 -16.96
N LYS A 5 8.52 4.95 -16.25
CA LYS A 5 7.70 4.81 -15.04
C LYS A 5 8.46 5.50 -13.91
N GLN A 6 7.94 6.62 -13.41
CA GLN A 6 8.48 7.29 -12.22
C GLN A 6 7.80 6.69 -10.98
N PHE A 7 8.60 6.13 -10.09
CA PHE A 7 8.13 5.57 -8.81
C PHE A 7 8.47 6.51 -7.66
N ASN A 8 7.66 6.47 -6.61
CA ASN A 8 7.95 7.18 -5.37
C ASN A 8 8.90 6.35 -4.50
N SER A 9 9.54 7.01 -3.53
CA SER A 9 10.27 6.30 -2.49
C SER A 9 9.32 5.73 -1.44
N PHE A 10 9.76 4.68 -0.76
CA PHE A 10 9.02 4.11 0.38
C PHE A 10 8.74 5.12 1.47
N LEU A 11 9.70 6.02 1.77
CA LEU A 11 9.50 7.09 2.74
C LEU A 11 8.35 8.03 2.35
N THR A 12 8.19 8.35 1.06
CA THR A 12 7.09 9.19 0.59
C THR A 12 5.74 8.50 0.78
N SER A 13 5.64 7.22 0.39
CA SER A 13 4.42 6.44 0.57
C SER A 13 4.07 6.21 2.03
N PHE A 14 5.06 5.94 2.88
CA PHE A 14 4.86 5.85 4.32
C PHE A 14 4.33 7.16 4.91
N LYS A 15 4.91 8.31 4.52
CA LYS A 15 4.42 9.62 4.99
C LYS A 15 2.96 9.86 4.60
N GLU A 16 2.56 9.45 3.40
CA GLU A 16 1.17 9.55 2.97
C GLU A 16 0.26 8.62 3.79
N LEU A 17 0.63 7.35 3.97
CA LEU A 17 -0.09 6.40 4.82
C LEU A 17 -0.25 6.93 6.26
N ASN A 18 0.85 7.36 6.87
CA ASN A 18 0.86 7.85 8.24
C ASN A 18 0.08 9.16 8.40
N ARG A 19 0.12 10.06 7.41
CA ARG A 19 -0.68 11.29 7.43
C ARG A 19 -2.18 10.96 7.47
N ASN A 20 -2.63 10.06 6.61
CA ASN A 20 -4.04 9.70 6.54
C ASN A 20 -4.47 8.84 7.73
N PHE A 21 -3.59 7.97 8.25
CA PHE A 21 -3.85 7.18 9.46
C PHE A 21 -4.23 8.01 10.67
N ASN A 22 -3.60 9.18 10.83
CA ASN A 22 -3.91 10.11 11.92
C ASN A 22 -5.33 10.71 11.81
N SER A 23 -5.92 10.68 10.61
CA SER A 23 -7.27 11.19 10.35
C SER A 23 -8.32 10.08 10.26
N CYS A 24 -7.95 8.92 9.72
CA CYS A 24 -8.83 7.78 9.50
C CYS A 24 -8.07 6.47 9.69
N LYS A 25 -8.55 5.59 10.58
CA LYS A 25 -7.92 4.29 10.83
C LYS A 25 -8.47 3.16 9.97
N LYS A 26 -9.57 3.38 9.26
CA LYS A 26 -10.24 2.37 8.44
C LYS A 26 -9.69 2.43 7.02
N VAL A 27 -9.21 1.31 6.52
CA VAL A 27 -8.67 1.23 5.16
C VAL A 27 -9.26 0.06 4.41
N LEU A 28 -9.32 0.25 3.10
CA LEU A 28 -9.60 -0.75 2.12
C LEU A 28 -8.27 -1.14 1.45
N ILE A 29 -7.89 -2.42 1.57
CA ILE A 29 -6.77 -3.02 0.84
C ILE A 29 -7.34 -3.90 -0.26
N GLU A 30 -6.87 -3.67 -1.48
CA GLU A 30 -7.31 -4.39 -2.67
C GLU A 30 -6.12 -4.89 -3.48
N PHE A 31 -6.12 -6.19 -3.81
CA PHE A 31 -5.13 -6.82 -4.67
C PHE A 31 -5.73 -7.07 -6.05
N TYR A 32 -5.04 -6.63 -7.08
CA TYR A 32 -5.47 -6.72 -8.47
C TYR A 32 -4.45 -7.45 -9.33
N HIS A 33 -4.95 -8.07 -10.39
CA HIS A 33 -4.18 -8.51 -11.54
C HIS A 33 -4.37 -7.51 -12.69
N TYR A 34 -3.31 -7.09 -13.37
CA TYR A 34 -3.36 -6.08 -14.45
C TYR A 34 -4.21 -6.53 -15.63
N ASP A 35 -4.36 -7.83 -15.86
CA ASP A 35 -5.24 -8.38 -16.91
C ASP A 35 -6.73 -8.29 -16.55
N MET A 36 -7.07 -8.14 -15.27
CA MET A 36 -8.44 -8.01 -14.79
C MET A 36 -8.57 -6.85 -13.79
N PRO A 37 -8.30 -5.60 -14.21
CA PRO A 37 -8.26 -4.46 -13.30
C PRO A 37 -9.66 -3.99 -12.87
N SER A 38 -10.73 -4.58 -13.42
CA SER A 38 -12.10 -4.20 -13.12
C SER A 38 -12.57 -4.64 -11.73
N GLU A 39 -12.01 -5.73 -11.19
CA GLU A 39 -12.40 -6.27 -9.89
C GLU A 39 -11.17 -6.77 -9.12
N PRO A 40 -11.06 -6.49 -7.81
CA PRO A 40 -9.96 -7.00 -7.01
C PRO A 40 -10.09 -8.51 -6.81
N THR A 41 -8.97 -9.23 -6.86
CA THR A 41 -8.90 -10.64 -6.50
C THR A 41 -9.11 -10.84 -4.99
N VAL A 42 -8.61 -9.90 -4.19
CA VAL A 42 -8.80 -9.87 -2.73
C VAL A 42 -9.13 -8.44 -2.34
N SER A 43 -10.17 -8.25 -1.52
CA SER A 43 -10.58 -6.96 -0.98
C SER A 43 -10.84 -7.09 0.52
N VAL A 44 -10.17 -6.25 1.32
CA VAL A 44 -10.24 -6.27 2.79
C VAL A 44 -10.50 -4.86 3.29
N LEU A 45 -11.67 -4.66 3.92
CA LEU A 45 -12.01 -3.44 4.63
C LEU A 45 -11.84 -3.67 6.13
N ASN A 46 -10.87 -3.01 6.77
CA ASN A 46 -10.61 -3.21 8.19
C ASN A 46 -9.98 -1.98 8.85
N TYR A 47 -9.97 -1.96 10.19
CA TYR A 47 -9.27 -0.95 10.97
C TYR A 47 -7.80 -1.32 11.15
N MET A 48 -6.94 -0.31 11.11
CA MET A 48 -5.52 -0.43 11.38
C MET A 48 -5.25 -0.05 12.84
N ASP A 49 -4.42 -0.87 13.49
CA ASP A 49 -3.90 -0.58 14.83
C ASP A 49 -2.63 0.29 14.72
N GLU A 50 -1.78 0.01 13.74
CA GLU A 50 -0.45 0.61 13.60
C GLU A 50 0.05 0.61 12.15
N ILE A 51 0.86 1.61 11.78
CA ILE A 51 1.67 1.62 10.56
C ILE A 51 3.12 1.88 10.96
N ILE A 52 4.02 0.99 10.55
CA ILE A 52 5.43 1.01 10.92
C ILE A 52 6.29 1.23 9.67
N PHE A 53 7.33 2.03 9.83
CA PHE A 53 8.41 2.16 8.85
C PHE A 53 9.71 1.73 9.50
N ASP A 54 10.25 0.61 9.02
CA ASP A 54 11.50 0.04 9.52
C ASP A 54 12.61 0.16 8.47
N GLU A 55 13.82 0.44 8.95
CA GLU A 55 15.07 0.39 8.17
C GLU A 55 16.09 -0.46 8.93
N ILE A 56 16.37 -1.66 8.43
CA ILE A 56 17.32 -2.62 9.02
C ILE A 56 18.34 -2.98 7.95
N ASP A 57 19.62 -2.78 8.24
CA ASP A 57 20.74 -3.08 7.31
C ASP A 57 20.58 -2.43 5.92
N GLY A 58 19.93 -1.27 5.85
CA GLY A 58 19.64 -0.55 4.60
C GLY A 58 18.43 -1.08 3.84
N GLU A 59 17.75 -2.11 4.34
CA GLU A 59 16.46 -2.57 3.82
C GLU A 59 15.32 -1.80 4.50
N ARG A 60 14.51 -1.11 3.69
CA ARG A 60 13.32 -0.41 4.16
C ARG A 60 12.07 -1.25 3.97
N SER A 61 11.16 -1.17 4.93
CA SER A 61 9.85 -1.80 4.83
C SER A 61 8.75 -0.93 5.44
N ILE A 62 7.53 -1.17 4.96
CA ILE A 62 6.29 -0.63 5.52
C ILE A 62 5.46 -1.81 5.99
N GLU A 63 5.09 -1.82 7.26
CA GLU A 63 4.19 -2.80 7.84
C GLU A 63 2.90 -2.10 8.27
N ILE A 64 1.76 -2.70 7.94
CA ILE A 64 0.43 -2.25 8.33
C ILE A 64 -0.20 -3.36 9.16
N ARG A 65 -0.50 -3.06 10.42
CA ARG A 65 -1.11 -4.00 11.36
C ARG A 65 -2.59 -3.75 11.47
N PHE A 66 -3.39 -4.78 11.19
CA PHE A 66 -4.85 -4.68 11.28
C PHE A 66 -5.38 -5.19 12.61
N SER A 67 -6.45 -4.53 13.07
CA SER A 67 -7.24 -5.02 14.19
C SER A 67 -7.73 -6.44 13.88
N GLY A 68 -7.45 -7.37 14.79
CA GLY A 68 -7.75 -8.80 14.61
C GLY A 68 -6.57 -9.66 14.13
N GLY A 69 -5.38 -9.09 13.96
CA GLY A 69 -4.12 -9.85 13.83
C GLY A 69 -3.76 -10.27 12.41
N THR A 70 -4.25 -9.55 11.40
CA THR A 70 -3.76 -9.68 10.01
C THR A 70 -2.78 -8.56 9.74
N ASP A 71 -1.60 -8.85 9.23
CA ASP A 71 -0.59 -7.85 8.92
C ASP A 71 -0.22 -7.90 7.44
N VAL A 72 0.06 -6.73 6.86
CA VAL A 72 0.55 -6.62 5.48
C VAL A 72 1.89 -5.89 5.49
N CYS A 73 2.89 -6.47 4.84
CA CYS A 73 4.26 -5.96 4.82
C CYS A 73 4.76 -5.78 3.38
N PHE A 74 5.32 -4.61 3.10
CA PHE A 74 5.97 -4.28 1.83
C PHE A 74 7.44 -3.97 2.08
N ARG A 75 8.33 -4.62 1.33
CA ARG A 75 9.78 -4.36 1.37
C ARG A 75 10.23 -3.60 0.13
N GLU A 76 11.04 -2.56 0.32
CA GLU A 76 11.52 -1.70 -0.76
C GLU A 76 12.33 -2.48 -1.81
N GLN A 77 13.05 -3.53 -1.41
CA GLN A 77 13.79 -4.36 -2.35
C GLN A 77 12.89 -5.21 -3.26
N LEU A 78 11.68 -5.56 -2.81
CA LEU A 78 10.75 -6.45 -3.51
C LEU A 78 9.61 -5.70 -4.23
N HIS A 79 9.33 -4.46 -3.82
CA HIS A 79 8.15 -3.73 -4.30
C HIS A 79 8.51 -2.33 -4.78
N ASN A 80 7.79 -1.89 -5.81
CA ASN A 80 7.68 -0.49 -6.18
C ASN A 80 6.52 0.14 -5.42
N THR A 81 6.56 1.46 -5.23
CA THR A 81 5.45 2.20 -4.63
C THR A 81 5.14 3.47 -5.40
N ASN A 82 3.86 3.88 -5.36
CA ASN A 82 3.41 5.14 -5.92
C ASN A 82 2.21 5.71 -5.15
N LEU A 83 1.82 6.93 -5.48
CA LEU A 83 0.61 7.57 -4.98
C LEU A 83 -0.41 7.69 -6.12
N SER A 84 -1.68 7.41 -5.83
CA SER A 84 -2.77 7.49 -6.82
C SER A 84 -4.04 8.00 -6.13
N ASN A 85 -4.50 9.21 -6.49
CA ASN A 85 -5.76 9.79 -6.00
C ASN A 85 -5.99 9.66 -4.46
N GLY A 86 -4.98 9.99 -3.66
CA GLY A 86 -5.06 9.89 -2.19
C GLY A 86 -4.85 8.46 -1.63
N SER A 87 -4.60 7.49 -2.50
CA SER A 87 -4.29 6.10 -2.16
C SER A 87 -2.82 5.79 -2.37
N VAL A 88 -2.33 4.73 -1.74
CA VAL A 88 -0.96 4.23 -1.92
C VAL A 88 -1.01 2.93 -2.70
N VAL A 89 -0.17 2.83 -3.72
CA VAL A 89 -0.09 1.66 -4.60
C VAL A 89 1.25 0.97 -4.41
N PHE A 90 1.22 -0.33 -4.15
CA PHE A 90 2.40 -1.18 -4.18
C PHE A 90 2.30 -2.15 -5.35
N SER A 91 3.40 -2.39 -6.06
CA SER A 91 3.47 -3.46 -7.06
C SER A 91 4.75 -4.25 -6.90
N SER A 92 4.77 -5.49 -7.34
CA SER A 92 5.98 -6.31 -7.28
C SER A 92 7.04 -5.77 -8.26
N LYS A 93 8.31 -5.95 -7.90
CA LYS A 93 9.46 -5.75 -8.81
C LYS A 93 9.77 -7.00 -9.63
N HIS A 94 9.24 -8.15 -9.21
CA HIS A 94 9.48 -9.46 -9.81
C HIS A 94 8.29 -9.98 -10.61
N ASP A 95 7.15 -9.32 -10.46
CA ASP A 95 5.89 -9.61 -11.14
C ASP A 95 5.26 -8.27 -11.55
N ASP A 96 5.10 -8.06 -12.85
CA ASP A 96 4.50 -6.85 -13.41
C ASP A 96 3.00 -7.02 -13.69
N GLU A 97 2.41 -8.14 -13.27
CA GLU A 97 1.01 -8.48 -13.44
C GLU A 97 0.17 -8.18 -12.19
N THR A 98 0.76 -7.90 -11.02
CA THR A 98 -0.02 -7.63 -9.80
C THR A 98 0.29 -6.30 -9.11
N TYR A 99 -0.73 -5.73 -8.49
CA TYR A 99 -0.59 -4.55 -7.62
C TYR A 99 -1.59 -4.58 -6.46
N CYS A 100 -1.20 -3.92 -5.37
CA CYS A 100 -1.98 -3.69 -4.17
C CYS A 100 -2.32 -2.19 -4.09
N LEU A 101 -3.59 -1.86 -3.88
CA LEU A 101 -4.08 -0.51 -3.63
C LEU A 101 -4.51 -0.40 -2.17
N ILE A 102 -4.08 0.66 -1.49
CA ILE A 102 -4.46 0.97 -0.11
C ILE A 102 -5.14 2.32 -0.08
N SER A 103 -6.43 2.29 0.26
CA SER A 103 -7.31 3.47 0.26
C SER A 103 -7.87 3.70 1.65
N PHE A 104 -7.88 4.96 2.11
CA PHE A 104 -8.52 5.31 3.38
C PHE A 104 -10.02 5.46 3.18
N HIS A 105 -10.80 4.82 4.05
CA HIS A 105 -12.25 4.84 3.96
C HIS A 105 -12.82 5.65 5.11
N GLU A 106 -13.22 6.89 4.83
CA GLU A 106 -13.96 7.70 5.78
C GLU A 106 -15.30 7.02 6.11
N GLU A 107 -15.67 7.00 7.39
CA GLU A 107 -17.04 6.68 7.76
C GLU A 107 -17.89 7.90 7.44
N VAL A 108 -18.81 7.76 6.49
CA VAL A 108 -19.89 8.73 6.32
C VAL A 108 -20.77 8.60 7.56
N ILE A 109 -20.64 9.57 8.48
CA ILE A 109 -21.49 9.71 9.67
C ILE A 109 -22.86 10.21 9.26
#